data_AF-A0A7W2FVB3-F1
#
_entry.id   AF-A0A7W2FVB3-F1
#
_cell.length_a   1.000
_cell.length_b   1.000
_cell.length_c   1.000
_cell.angle_alpha   90.00
_cell.angle_beta   90.00
_cell.angle_gamma   90.00
#
_symmetry.space_group_name_H-M   'P 1'
#
loop_
_entity.id
_entity.type
_entity.pdbx_description
1 polymer ?
#
loop_
_entity_poly.entity_id
_entity_poly.type
_entity_poly.pdbx_seq_one_letter_code
_entity_poly.pdbx_strand_id
1 'polypeptide(L)' 'MEWGTGKIRLLRLIRKFEKQGVPSGQGFWRPALDTMGIALTTPAEQIARIPRTGPVIIVANHPHGLVDGMILADLIGR' A
#
# COMPACT_ATOMS: atom_id res chain seq x y z
N MET A 1 -24.51 -12.89 4.19
CA MET A 1 -24.42 -11.53 3.61
C MET A 1 -22.98 -11.17 3.24
N GLU A 2 -21.99 -11.31 4.14
CA GLU A 2 -20.57 -10.99 3.83
C GLU A 2 -19.96 -11.75 2.65
N TRP A 3 -20.35 -13.00 2.44
CA TRP A 3 -19.85 -13.80 1.31
C TRP A 3 -20.43 -13.36 -0.04
N GLY A 4 -21.50 -12.56 -0.06
CA GLY A 4 -22.07 -11.98 -1.28
C GLY A 4 -21.48 -10.61 -1.64
N THR A 5 -20.57 -10.06 -0.84
CA THR A 5 -19.96 -8.73 -1.04
C THR A 5 -18.45 -8.85 -1.30
N GLY A 6 -17.68 -7.77 -1.09
CA GLY A 6 -16.26 -7.65 -1.44
C GLY A 6 -15.32 -8.69 -0.82
N LYS A 7 -15.77 -9.48 0.18
CA LYS A 7 -14.96 -10.50 0.87
C LYS A 7 -14.40 -11.56 -0.08
N ILE A 8 -15.18 -12.07 -1.02
CA ILE A 8 -14.69 -13.05 -2.00
C ILE A 8 -13.58 -12.45 -2.88
N ARG A 9 -13.78 -11.21 -3.35
CA ARG A 9 -12.79 -10.51 -4.15
C ARG A 9 -11.50 -10.28 -3.36
N LEU A 10 -11.61 -9.84 -2.11
CA LEU A 10 -10.48 -9.65 -1.21
C LEU A 10 -9.70 -10.96 -1.00
N LEU A 11 -10.40 -12.05 -0.70
CA LEU A 11 -9.77 -13.36 -0.51
C LEU A 11 -9.08 -13.88 -1.78
N ARG A 12 -9.58 -13.55 -2.97
CA ARG A 12 -8.90 -13.86 -4.24
C ARG A 12 -7.62 -13.05 -4.41
N LEU A 13 -7.64 -11.77 -4.04
CA LEU A 13 -6.45 -10.91 -4.08
C LEU A 13 -5.38 -11.36 -3.09
N ILE A 14 -5.77 -11.69 -1.84
CA ILE A 14 -4.86 -12.24 -0.83
C ILE A 14 -4.20 -13.52 -1.34
N ARG A 15 -4.97 -14.48 -1.83
CA ARG A 15 -4.41 -15.74 -2.37
C ARG A 15 -3.54 -15.53 -3.60
N LYS A 16 -3.85 -14.55 -4.45
CA LYS A 16 -3.02 -14.20 -5.60
C LYS A 16 -1.67 -13.67 -5.13
N PHE A 17 -1.68 -12.81 -4.10
CA PHE A 17 -0.48 -12.24 -3.52
C PHE A 17 0.38 -13.31 -2.83
N GLU A 18 -0.22 -14.17 -2.01
CA GLU A 18 0.49 -15.26 -1.32
C GLU A 18 1.22 -16.19 -2.28
N LYS A 19 0.61 -16.49 -3.45
CA LYS A 19 1.23 -17.33 -4.49
C LYS A 19 2.47 -16.72 -5.14
N GLN A 20 2.68 -15.40 -5.03
CA GLN A 20 3.85 -14.72 -5.58
C GLN A 20 5.06 -14.77 -4.64
N GLY A 21 4.89 -15.30 -3.41
CA GLY A 21 5.87 -15.20 -2.34
C GLY A 21 5.75 -13.85 -1.66
N VAL A 22 5.39 -13.83 -0.38
CA VAL A 22 5.13 -12.60 0.38
C VAL A 22 6.45 -12.03 0.90
N PRO A 23 6.94 -10.88 0.38
CA PRO A 23 8.13 -10.24 0.91
C PRO A 23 7.85 -9.69 2.30
N SER A 24 8.89 -9.60 3.14
CA SER A 24 8.78 -8.98 4.47
C SER A 24 9.28 -7.53 4.46
N GLY A 25 8.88 -6.77 5.48
CA GLY A 25 9.31 -5.39 5.67
C GLY A 25 8.89 -4.47 4.52
N GLN A 26 9.77 -3.56 4.11
CA GLN A 26 9.46 -2.52 3.12
C GLN A 26 9.08 -3.08 1.74
N GLY A 27 9.65 -4.24 1.35
CA GLY A 27 9.37 -4.89 0.08
C GLY A 27 7.95 -5.44 -0.04
N PHE A 28 7.17 -5.46 1.05
CA PHE A 28 5.79 -5.93 1.06
C PHE A 28 4.83 -4.96 0.36
N TRP A 29 5.01 -3.64 0.57
CA TRP A 29 3.97 -2.65 0.28
C TRP A 29 3.68 -2.52 -1.21
N ARG A 30 4.72 -2.34 -2.03
CA ARG A 30 4.55 -2.15 -3.47
C ARG A 30 3.87 -3.35 -4.15
N PRO A 31 4.36 -4.60 -3.97
CA PRO A 31 3.73 -5.77 -4.57
C PRO A 31 2.29 -6.01 -4.12
N ALA A 32 1.96 -5.69 -2.85
CA ALA A 32 0.60 -5.79 -2.35
C ALA A 32 -0.35 -4.79 -3.04
N LEU A 33 0.08 -3.52 -3.18
CA LEU A 33 -0.68 -2.48 -3.90
C LEU A 33 -0.87 -2.83 -5.38
N ASP A 34 0.19 -3.31 -6.04
CA ASP A 34 0.13 -3.73 -7.44
C ASP A 34 -0.83 -4.93 -7.63
N THR A 35 -0.87 -5.87 -6.67
CA THR A 35 -1.82 -7.00 -6.70
C THR A 35 -3.27 -6.53 -6.61
N MET A 36 -3.53 -5.50 -5.80
CA MET A 36 -4.85 -4.88 -5.66
C MET A 36 -5.22 -3.99 -6.86
N GLY A 37 -4.28 -3.72 -7.77
CA GLY A 37 -4.47 -2.84 -8.93
C GLY A 37 -4.47 -1.35 -8.56
N ILE A 38 -3.75 -0.98 -7.50
CA ILE A 38 -3.66 0.41 -7.03
C ILE A 38 -2.37 1.02 -7.56
N ALA A 39 -2.51 1.90 -8.57
CA ALA A 39 -1.38 2.62 -9.12
C ALA A 39 -1.05 3.85 -8.27
N LEU A 40 0.18 3.93 -7.76
CA LEU A 40 0.72 5.16 -7.18
C LEU A 40 1.24 6.05 -8.29
N THR A 41 0.63 7.22 -8.44
CA THR A 41 0.96 8.23 -9.46
C THR A 41 1.67 9.45 -8.88
N THR A 42 2.00 9.43 -7.59
CA THR A 42 2.73 10.51 -6.92
C THR A 42 4.06 10.75 -7.63
N PRO A 43 4.34 11.97 -8.13
CA PRO A 43 5.57 12.28 -8.82
C PRO A 43 6.81 12.07 -7.94
N ALA A 44 7.91 11.58 -8.53
CA ALA A 44 9.12 11.24 -7.81
C ALA A 44 9.76 12.46 -7.11
N GLU A 45 9.66 13.63 -7.73
CA GLU A 45 10.14 14.90 -7.19
C GLU A 45 9.36 15.36 -5.94
N GLN A 46 8.14 14.88 -5.74
CA GLN A 46 7.38 15.15 -4.52
C GLN A 46 7.82 14.21 -3.39
N ILE A 47 8.07 12.93 -3.71
CA ILE A 47 8.59 11.95 -2.76
C ILE A 47 9.99 12.37 -2.28
N ALA A 48 10.83 12.88 -3.19
CA ALA A 48 12.17 13.36 -2.88
C ALA A 48 12.22 14.53 -1.87
N ARG A 49 11.08 15.19 -1.61
CA ARG A 49 10.97 16.24 -0.58
C ARG A 49 10.81 15.69 0.84
N ILE A 50 10.53 14.40 1.00
CA ILE A 50 10.45 13.78 2.33
C ILE A 50 11.86 13.78 2.95
N PRO A 51 12.05 14.35 4.15
CA PRO A 51 13.34 14.34 4.82
C PRO A 51 13.88 12.91 4.98
N ARG A 52 15.12 12.67 4.53
CA ARG A 52 15.78 11.36 4.63
C ARG A 52 16.18 10.98 6.05
N THR A 53 16.34 11.99 6.91
CA THR A 53 16.80 11.85 8.29
C THR A 53 16.07 12.83 9.18
N GLY A 54 15.93 12.48 10.45
CA GLY A 54 15.23 13.31 11.44
C GLY A 54 13.73 13.03 11.49
N PRO A 55 13.02 13.69 12.42
CA PRO A 55 11.60 13.48 12.64
C PRO A 55 10.76 14.07 11.49
N VAL A 56 9.71 13.35 11.10
CA VAL A 56 8.74 13.77 10.08
C VAL A 56 7.32 13.56 10.62
N ILE A 57 6.43 14.52 10.36
CA ILE A 57 5.00 14.37 10.58
C ILE A 57 4.32 14.35 9.22
N ILE A 58 3.56 13.29 8.95
CA ILE A 58 2.75 13.15 7.74
C ILE A 58 1.30 13.46 8.09
N VAL A 59 0.65 14.28 7.27
CA VAL A 59 -0.78 14.60 7.39
C VAL A 59 -1.46 14.16 6.10
N ALA A 60 -2.48 13.32 6.22
CA ALA A 60 -3.27 12.81 5.11
C ALA A 60 -4.73 12.64 5.53
N ASN A 61 -5.63 12.68 4.54
CA ASN A 61 -6.98 12.18 4.73
C ASN A 61 -6.98 10.64 4.90
N HIS A 62 -8.05 10.07 5.46
CA HIS A 62 -8.16 8.62 5.68
C HIS A 62 -9.49 7.99 5.19
N PRO A 63 -9.87 8.17 3.92
CA PRO A 63 -11.15 7.67 3.42
C PRO A 63 -11.15 6.16 3.11
N HIS A 64 -9.99 5.52 2.88
CA HIS A 64 -9.90 4.11 2.44
C HIS A 64 -9.36 3.16 3.51
N GLY A 65 -9.08 3.66 4.72
CA GLY A 65 -8.63 2.82 5.82
C GLY A 65 -7.23 2.26 5.56
N LEU A 66 -7.05 0.95 5.76
CA LEU A 66 -5.76 0.26 5.65
C LEU A 66 -4.99 0.61 4.36
N VAL A 67 -5.69 0.79 3.24
CA VAL A 67 -5.07 1.12 1.95
C VAL A 67 -4.28 2.43 2.04
N ASP A 68 -4.80 3.46 2.71
CA ASP A 68 -4.10 4.75 2.85
C ASP A 68 -2.77 4.55 3.60
N GLY A 69 -2.78 3.71 4.64
CA GLY A 69 -1.56 3.35 5.39
C GLY A 69 -0.54 2.59 4.54
N MET A 70 -0.99 1.65 3.69
CA MET A 70 -0.12 0.93 2.76
C MET A 70 0.53 1.84 1.72
N ILE A 71 -0.22 2.81 1.21
CA ILE A 71 0.29 3.82 0.27
C ILE A 71 1.38 4.65 0.96
N LEU A 72 1.12 5.14 2.17
CA LEU A 72 2.11 5.92 2.93
C LEU A 72 3.35 5.10 3.25
N ALA A 73 3.19 3.84 3.65
CA ALA A 73 4.31 2.94 3.93
C ALA A 73 5.19 2.73 2.68
N ASP A 74 4.60 2.55 1.50
CA ASP A 74 5.36 2.46 0.24
C ASP A 74 6.08 3.76 -0.10
N LEU A 75 5.42 4.92 0.03
CA LEU A 75 6.00 6.21 -0.34
C LEU A 75 7.14 6.65 0.60
N ILE A 76 7.01 6.39 1.91
CA ILE A 76 7.96 6.85 2.93
C ILE A 76 9.23 5.99 2.95
N GLY A 77 9.12 4.68 2.74
CA GLY A 77 10.29 3.79 2.77
C GLY A 77 11.02 3.62 1.43
N ARG A 78 10.74 4.47 0.44
CA ARG A 78 11.55 4.66 -0.78
C ARG A 78 12.69 5.63 -0.52
#